data_AF-A0A821KP84-F1
#
_entry.id   AF-A0A821KP84-F1
#
_cell.length_a   1.000
_cell.length_b   1.000
_cell.length_c   1.000
_cell.angle_alpha   90.00
_cell.angle_beta   90.00
_cell.angle_gamma   90.00
#
_symmetry.space_group_name_H-M   'P 1'
#
loop_
_entity.id
_entity.type
_entity.pdbx_description
1 polymer ?
#
loop_
_entity_poly.entity_id
_entity_poly.type
_entity_poly.pdbx_seq_one_letter_code
_entity_poly.pdbx_strand_id
1 'polypeptide(L)'
;MGDESNGAYRFSDVAGEPIRRLPPLRGYENMPVVSLEEATQSLIPHVPEIEHMVDTILGNNIQSHNGLSADQSASIALYSMEWSPRKNSFYIILNDMLRNSKREALLPPWFRFLKLFLTALSKLPSTGHRIIYRGVKLDLREHYKKGARIVWWGFSSCTTAVEVLEEEEFFGKNGTRTLFAIECDTGKDIRQHSFYPNEEEILLLPGTEFEVISSADMGNRFSMIQLKEVVPKFPHIASVASSISSTTTGAAAVTTKPVAAAAATEPKPSPKLKPPVQPVKVSYQSQNITDADIQRIIKEAIVQQQCTELDLSWNKITHEGATILAKELRNNTVRKLYYLSIDKNTLNTL
;
A
#
# COMPACT_ATOMS: atom_id res chain seq x y z
N MET A 1 1.50 -17.32 23.76
CA MET A 1 0.64 -16.23 24.28
C MET A 1 1.37 -14.94 23.98
N GLY A 2 0.92 -14.02 23.12
CA GLY A 2 -0.22 -14.00 22.23
C GLY A 2 0.20 -13.34 20.90
N ASP A 3 -0.56 -13.65 19.87
CA ASP A 3 -0.48 -13.16 18.50
C ASP A 3 -0.82 -11.65 18.49
N GLU A 4 0.09 -10.78 18.05
CA GLU A 4 -0.15 -9.34 17.92
C GLU A 4 -0.76 -9.07 16.53
N SER A 5 -2.02 -8.61 16.51
CA SER A 5 -2.89 -8.53 15.32
C SER A 5 -2.67 -7.26 14.47
N ASN A 6 -2.49 -7.48 13.16
CA ASN A 6 -2.04 -6.58 12.11
C ASN A 6 -3.17 -5.78 11.39
N GLY A 7 -3.98 -4.93 12.05
CA GLY A 7 -5.07 -4.17 11.39
C GLY A 7 -4.97 -2.62 11.43
N ALA A 8 -4.30 -2.09 12.46
CA ALA A 8 -4.31 -0.71 12.99
C ALA A 8 -4.19 0.53 12.06
N TYR A 9 -3.05 0.74 11.41
CA TYR A 9 -2.66 1.93 10.65
C TYR A 9 -3.36 2.21 9.30
N ARG A 10 -4.20 1.34 8.72
CA ARG A 10 -4.98 1.73 7.52
C ARG A 10 -5.88 2.95 7.75
N PHE A 11 -6.16 3.22 9.02
CA PHE A 11 -6.90 4.38 9.48
C PHE A 11 -6.02 5.61 9.81
N SER A 12 -4.70 5.47 9.95
CA SER A 12 -3.81 6.51 10.49
C SER A 12 -3.03 7.34 9.44
N ASP A 13 -3.08 6.98 8.16
CA ASP A 13 -2.22 7.56 7.10
C ASP A 13 -2.67 8.95 6.57
N VAL A 14 -3.75 9.52 7.11
CA VAL A 14 -4.29 10.83 6.66
C VAL A 14 -3.34 12.01 6.93
N ALA A 15 -2.35 11.83 7.81
CA ALA A 15 -1.33 12.85 8.05
C ALA A 15 -0.41 13.08 6.84
N GLY A 16 -0.38 12.15 5.88
CA GLY A 16 0.34 12.31 4.61
C GLY A 16 -0.40 13.13 3.56
N GLU A 17 -1.63 13.59 3.84
CA GLU A 17 -2.40 14.37 2.87
C GLU A 17 -1.73 15.72 2.56
N PRO A 18 -1.54 16.08 1.28
CA PRO A 18 -0.87 17.31 0.92
C PRO A 18 -1.71 18.53 1.30
N ILE A 19 -1.04 19.55 1.86
CA ILE A 19 -1.67 20.84 2.22
C ILE A 19 -2.21 21.57 0.97
N ARG A 20 -1.62 21.30 -0.21
CA ARG A 20 -2.04 21.91 -1.47
C ARG A 20 -2.92 20.95 -2.26
N ARG A 21 -3.91 21.52 -2.97
CA ARG A 21 -4.67 20.77 -3.98
C ARG A 21 -3.72 20.29 -5.08
N LEU A 22 -3.90 19.03 -5.48
CA LEU A 22 -3.19 18.41 -6.59
C LEU A 22 -4.04 18.46 -7.88
N PRO A 23 -3.43 18.38 -9.07
CA PRO A 23 -4.19 18.26 -10.33
C PRO A 23 -5.07 17.01 -10.35
N PRO A 24 -6.24 17.01 -11.02
CA PRO A 24 -7.14 15.86 -11.05
C PRO A 24 -6.46 14.58 -11.53
N LEU A 25 -6.81 13.44 -10.93
CA LEU A 25 -6.33 12.14 -11.38
C LEU A 25 -7.04 11.74 -12.67
N ARG A 26 -6.24 11.46 -13.71
CA ARG A 26 -6.66 11.14 -15.08
C ARG A 26 -5.76 10.05 -15.68
N GLY A 27 -6.20 9.43 -16.78
CA GLY A 27 -5.46 8.44 -17.54
C GLY A 27 -5.91 7.00 -17.28
N TYR A 28 -6.22 6.63 -16.02
CA TYR A 28 -6.66 5.28 -15.67
C TYR A 28 -8.03 4.94 -16.27
N GLU A 29 -8.91 5.91 -16.46
CA GLU A 29 -10.26 5.73 -17.01
C GLU A 29 -10.24 5.16 -18.44
N ASN A 30 -9.16 5.42 -19.18
CA ASN A 30 -8.94 4.97 -20.55
C ASN A 30 -8.38 3.54 -20.64
N MET A 31 -7.98 2.95 -19.51
CA MET A 31 -7.53 1.56 -19.49
C MET A 31 -8.72 0.60 -19.66
N PRO A 32 -8.50 -0.58 -20.27
CA PRO A 32 -9.50 -1.64 -20.24
C PRO A 32 -9.66 -2.19 -18.82
N VAL A 33 -10.85 -2.71 -18.51
CA VAL A 33 -11.04 -3.56 -17.32
C VAL A 33 -10.49 -4.94 -17.65
N VAL A 34 -9.59 -5.45 -16.81
CA VAL A 34 -8.83 -6.69 -17.02
C VAL A 34 -8.84 -7.56 -15.76
N SER A 35 -8.24 -8.77 -15.79
CA SER A 35 -8.15 -9.62 -14.59
C SER A 35 -7.27 -8.99 -13.51
N LEU A 36 -7.36 -9.48 -12.28
CA LEU A 36 -6.51 -9.01 -11.19
C LEU A 36 -5.02 -9.23 -11.48
N GLU A 37 -4.66 -10.37 -12.09
CA GLU A 37 -3.27 -10.68 -12.45
C GLU A 37 -2.75 -9.68 -13.50
N GLU A 38 -3.51 -9.44 -14.59
CA GLU A 38 -3.10 -8.46 -15.60
C GLU A 38 -3.05 -7.04 -15.01
N ALA A 39 -3.97 -6.70 -14.11
CA ALA A 39 -4.04 -5.39 -13.48
C ALA A 39 -2.83 -5.10 -12.57
N THR A 40 -2.19 -6.13 -12.04
CA THR A 40 -1.08 -6.04 -11.08
C THR A 40 0.29 -6.34 -11.70
N GLN A 41 0.34 -6.80 -12.95
CA GLN A 41 1.60 -7.15 -13.64
C GLN A 41 2.65 -6.02 -13.64
N SER A 42 2.22 -4.76 -13.86
CA SER A 42 3.13 -3.60 -13.86
C SER A 42 3.56 -3.17 -12.45
N LEU A 43 2.97 -3.74 -11.40
CA LEU A 43 3.24 -3.41 -10.01
C LEU A 43 4.27 -4.34 -9.36
N ILE A 44 4.62 -5.47 -9.99
CA ILE A 44 5.64 -6.42 -9.52
C ILE A 44 6.96 -5.73 -9.07
N PRO A 45 7.55 -4.78 -9.83
CA PRO A 45 8.78 -4.12 -9.40
C PRO A 45 8.57 -3.04 -8.31
N HIS A 46 7.33 -2.73 -7.94
CA HIS A 46 6.96 -1.61 -7.07
C HIS A 46 6.31 -2.04 -5.75
N VAL A 47 5.64 -3.19 -5.73
CA VAL A 47 4.90 -3.71 -4.59
C VAL A 47 5.50 -5.06 -4.18
N PRO A 48 6.19 -5.13 -3.03
CA PRO A 48 6.79 -6.38 -2.58
C PRO A 48 5.75 -7.49 -2.44
N GLU A 49 6.11 -8.70 -2.91
CA GLU A 49 5.31 -9.92 -2.77
C GLU A 49 3.92 -9.89 -3.43
N ILE A 50 3.65 -8.92 -4.31
CA ILE A 50 2.33 -8.75 -4.92
C ILE A 50 1.82 -10.01 -5.62
N GLU A 51 2.69 -10.76 -6.31
CA GLU A 51 2.30 -12.00 -6.99
C GLU A 51 1.77 -13.05 -6.01
N HIS A 52 2.42 -13.20 -4.86
CA HIS A 52 1.99 -14.13 -3.81
C HIS A 52 0.70 -13.67 -3.14
N MET A 53 0.53 -12.37 -2.92
CA MET A 53 -0.70 -11.83 -2.34
C MET A 53 -1.88 -11.97 -3.32
N VAL A 54 -1.66 -11.75 -4.62
CA VAL A 54 -2.68 -11.99 -5.66
C VAL A 54 -3.07 -13.47 -5.69
N ASP A 55 -2.10 -14.39 -5.70
CA ASP A 55 -2.37 -15.84 -5.65
C ASP A 55 -3.19 -16.22 -4.39
N THR A 56 -2.83 -15.66 -3.24
CA THR A 56 -3.55 -15.85 -1.97
C THR A 56 -5.02 -15.38 -2.08
N ILE A 57 -5.26 -14.19 -2.63
CA ILE A 57 -6.61 -13.65 -2.79
C ILE A 57 -7.44 -14.54 -3.74
N LEU A 58 -6.86 -14.97 -4.85
CA LEU A 58 -7.55 -15.82 -5.82
C LEU A 58 -7.86 -17.20 -5.24
N GLY A 59 -6.94 -17.79 -4.48
CA GLY A 59 -7.13 -19.08 -3.79
C GLY A 59 -8.24 -19.04 -2.73
N ASN A 60 -8.50 -17.88 -2.12
CA ASN A 60 -9.58 -17.71 -1.13
C ASN A 60 -11.00 -17.65 -1.74
N ASN A 61 -11.13 -17.60 -3.08
CA ASN A 61 -12.43 -17.65 -3.78
C ASN A 61 -13.49 -16.70 -3.21
N ILE A 62 -13.12 -15.42 -3.05
CA ILE A 62 -13.97 -14.39 -2.47
C ILE A 62 -15.27 -14.28 -3.26
N GLN A 63 -16.39 -14.41 -2.55
CA GLN A 63 -17.70 -14.45 -3.19
C GLN A 63 -18.05 -13.12 -3.85
N SER A 64 -18.49 -13.19 -5.10
CA SER A 64 -18.96 -12.02 -5.82
C SER A 64 -20.38 -11.65 -5.42
N HIS A 65 -20.52 -10.47 -4.82
CA HIS A 65 -21.80 -9.82 -4.52
C HIS A 65 -21.99 -8.54 -5.36
N ASN A 66 -23.21 -7.98 -5.37
CA ASN A 66 -23.52 -6.66 -5.93
C ASN A 66 -23.16 -6.49 -7.43
N GLY A 67 -23.17 -7.58 -8.21
CA GLY A 67 -22.89 -7.55 -9.65
C GLY A 67 -21.41 -7.29 -9.99
N LEU A 68 -20.50 -7.50 -9.03
CA LEU A 68 -19.05 -7.52 -9.27
C LEU A 68 -18.66 -8.85 -9.93
N SER A 69 -17.61 -8.81 -10.76
CA SER A 69 -16.92 -10.04 -11.18
C SER A 69 -15.98 -10.53 -10.07
N ALA A 70 -15.49 -11.77 -10.20
CA ALA A 70 -14.49 -12.32 -9.29
C ALA A 70 -13.26 -11.41 -9.16
N ASP A 71 -12.70 -10.93 -10.28
CA ASP A 71 -11.56 -10.00 -10.28
C ASP A 71 -11.87 -8.65 -9.61
N GLN A 72 -13.09 -8.16 -9.75
CA GLN A 72 -13.52 -6.92 -9.11
C GLN A 72 -13.59 -7.08 -7.59
N SER A 73 -14.19 -8.16 -7.10
CA SER A 73 -14.20 -8.50 -5.68
C SER A 73 -12.78 -8.73 -5.15
N ALA A 74 -11.96 -9.47 -5.90
CA ALA A 74 -10.57 -9.75 -5.56
C ALA A 74 -9.71 -8.48 -5.48
N SER A 75 -9.96 -7.48 -6.35
CA SER A 75 -9.26 -6.19 -6.28
C SER A 75 -9.55 -5.42 -4.97
N ILE A 76 -10.78 -5.52 -4.45
CA ILE A 76 -11.16 -4.92 -3.17
C ILE A 76 -10.48 -5.65 -2.02
N ALA A 77 -10.47 -6.98 -2.08
CA ALA A 77 -9.81 -7.79 -1.07
C ALA A 77 -8.30 -7.52 -1.02
N LEU A 78 -7.62 -7.48 -2.17
CA LEU A 78 -6.20 -7.15 -2.26
C LEU A 78 -5.90 -5.78 -1.65
N TYR A 79 -6.75 -4.78 -1.93
CA TYR A 79 -6.61 -3.46 -1.32
C TYR A 79 -6.74 -3.53 0.22
N SER A 80 -7.74 -4.23 0.74
CA SER A 80 -8.00 -4.32 2.19
C SER A 80 -7.00 -5.20 2.97
N MET A 81 -6.29 -6.10 2.28
CA MET A 81 -5.37 -7.05 2.90
C MET A 81 -4.14 -6.36 3.50
N GLU A 82 -3.79 -6.74 4.72
CA GLU A 82 -2.54 -6.34 5.36
C GLU A 82 -1.56 -7.52 5.36
N TRP A 83 -0.30 -7.26 5.02
CA TRP A 83 0.75 -8.27 5.07
C TRP A 83 2.05 -7.73 5.69
N SER A 84 2.90 -8.65 6.15
CA SER A 84 4.11 -8.33 6.89
C SER A 84 5.35 -8.26 5.97
N PRO A 85 6.25 -7.28 6.14
CA PRO A 85 6.14 -6.15 7.05
C PRO A 85 5.08 -5.17 6.56
N ARG A 86 4.26 -4.67 7.47
CA ARG A 86 3.10 -3.83 7.20
C ARG A 86 3.28 -2.76 6.12
N LYS A 87 4.40 -2.02 6.16
CA LYS A 87 4.70 -0.94 5.20
C LYS A 87 4.68 -1.41 3.73
N ASN A 88 4.74 -2.72 3.50
CA ASN A 88 4.66 -3.33 2.18
C ASN A 88 3.22 -3.59 1.72
N SER A 89 2.21 -3.47 2.60
CA SER A 89 0.80 -3.69 2.28
C SER A 89 0.34 -2.81 1.12
N PHE A 90 -0.50 -3.38 0.26
CA PHE A 90 -0.94 -2.76 -0.99
C PHE A 90 -1.50 -1.34 -0.80
N TYR A 91 -2.44 -1.18 0.15
CA TYR A 91 -3.10 0.10 0.38
C TYR A 91 -2.14 1.20 0.83
N ILE A 92 -1.09 0.86 1.61
CA ILE A 92 -0.11 1.84 2.10
C ILE A 92 0.63 2.42 0.91
N ILE A 93 1.18 1.54 0.07
CA ILE A 93 1.97 1.96 -1.09
C ILE A 93 1.08 2.74 -2.07
N LEU A 94 -0.13 2.26 -2.36
CA LEU A 94 -1.05 2.96 -3.26
C LEU A 94 -1.42 4.35 -2.74
N ASN A 95 -1.82 4.45 -1.47
CA ASN A 95 -2.23 5.73 -0.90
C ASN A 95 -1.07 6.73 -0.82
N ASP A 96 0.15 6.27 -0.54
CA ASP A 96 1.35 7.11 -0.61
C ASP A 96 1.60 7.64 -2.03
N MET A 97 1.40 6.82 -3.06
CA MET A 97 1.50 7.28 -4.46
C MET A 97 0.42 8.30 -4.80
N LEU A 98 -0.81 8.10 -4.34
CA LEU A 98 -1.93 9.01 -4.59
C LEU A 98 -1.76 10.37 -3.93
N ARG A 99 -1.15 10.43 -2.74
CA ARG A 99 -0.85 11.68 -2.00
C ARG A 99 0.39 12.40 -2.52
N ASN A 100 1.25 11.73 -3.29
CA ASN A 100 2.50 12.30 -3.75
C ASN A 100 2.28 13.48 -4.73
N SER A 101 2.97 14.59 -4.49
CA SER A 101 2.91 15.75 -5.40
C SER A 101 3.40 15.47 -6.83
N LYS A 102 4.22 14.42 -7.02
CA LYS A 102 4.74 13.95 -8.32
C LYS A 102 3.97 12.74 -8.85
N ARG A 103 2.77 12.46 -8.34
CA ARG A 103 1.99 11.26 -8.66
C ARG A 103 1.74 11.03 -10.14
N GLU A 104 1.69 12.07 -10.97
CA GLU A 104 1.51 11.93 -12.43
C GLU A 104 2.60 11.07 -13.08
N ALA A 105 3.84 11.13 -12.56
CA ALA A 105 4.94 10.29 -13.04
C ALA A 105 4.97 8.90 -12.38
N LEU A 106 4.37 8.75 -11.20
CA LEU A 106 4.44 7.53 -10.37
C LEU A 106 3.26 6.57 -10.58
N LEU A 107 2.10 7.09 -10.94
CA LEU A 107 0.85 6.33 -11.08
C LEU A 107 0.65 5.57 -12.40
N PRO A 108 1.34 5.82 -13.53
CA PRO A 108 1.09 5.04 -14.76
C PRO A 108 1.14 3.52 -14.59
N PRO A 109 2.07 2.92 -13.80
CA PRO A 109 2.05 1.49 -13.49
C PRO A 109 0.80 1.00 -12.74
N TRP A 110 0.07 1.90 -12.07
CA TRP A 110 -1.11 1.61 -11.26
C TRP A 110 -2.43 1.75 -12.03
N PHE A 111 -2.40 2.31 -13.24
CA PHE A 111 -3.63 2.68 -13.97
C PHE A 111 -4.53 1.48 -14.28
N ARG A 112 -3.98 0.29 -14.55
CA ARG A 112 -4.79 -0.92 -14.78
C ARG A 112 -5.48 -1.39 -13.51
N PHE A 113 -4.75 -1.44 -12.39
CA PHE A 113 -5.33 -1.72 -11.08
C PHE A 113 -6.39 -0.68 -10.70
N LEU A 114 -6.09 0.62 -10.81
CA LEU A 114 -7.03 1.70 -10.53
C LEU A 114 -8.29 1.60 -11.39
N LYS A 115 -8.16 1.25 -12.66
CA LYS A 115 -9.32 1.00 -13.53
C LYS A 115 -10.19 -0.14 -13.01
N LEU A 116 -9.61 -1.31 -12.73
CA LEU A 116 -10.34 -2.47 -12.22
C LEU A 116 -11.03 -2.14 -10.89
N PHE A 117 -10.27 -1.59 -9.95
CA PHE A 117 -10.70 -1.31 -8.58
C PHE A 117 -11.75 -0.20 -8.51
N LEU A 118 -11.56 0.93 -9.19
CA LEU A 118 -12.57 2.01 -9.22
C LEU A 118 -13.82 1.58 -9.99
N THR A 119 -13.70 0.72 -11.01
CA THR A 119 -14.87 0.13 -11.67
C THR A 119 -15.66 -0.75 -10.69
N ALA A 120 -14.99 -1.57 -9.88
CA ALA A 120 -15.62 -2.37 -8.83
C ALA A 120 -16.37 -1.49 -7.83
N LEU A 121 -15.70 -0.48 -7.27
CA LEU A 121 -16.29 0.44 -6.29
C LEU A 121 -17.44 1.27 -6.87
N SER A 122 -17.41 1.61 -8.17
CA SER A 122 -18.50 2.35 -8.82
C SER A 122 -19.80 1.56 -8.92
N LYS A 123 -19.73 0.22 -8.91
CA LYS A 123 -20.90 -0.67 -8.92
C LYS A 123 -21.52 -0.86 -7.54
N LEU A 124 -20.77 -0.58 -6.47
CA LEU A 124 -21.28 -0.69 -5.12
C LEU A 124 -22.22 0.48 -4.80
N PRO A 125 -23.35 0.22 -4.12
CA PRO A 125 -24.19 1.29 -3.60
C PRO A 125 -23.39 2.15 -2.64
N SER A 126 -23.72 3.43 -2.55
CA SER A 126 -23.22 4.25 -1.44
C SER A 126 -23.83 3.77 -0.14
N THR A 127 -23.09 3.93 0.96
CA THR A 127 -23.53 3.55 2.30
C THR A 127 -24.83 4.27 2.66
N GLY A 128 -25.75 3.56 3.32
CA GLY A 128 -26.94 4.16 3.91
C GLY A 128 -26.64 4.95 5.18
N HIS A 129 -25.42 4.86 5.72
CA HIS A 129 -25.01 5.54 6.93
C HIS A 129 -24.60 6.98 6.64
N ARG A 130 -25.27 7.93 7.29
CA ARG A 130 -24.98 9.37 7.16
C ARG A 130 -23.65 9.76 7.78
N ILE A 131 -23.27 9.12 8.89
CA ILE A 131 -22.05 9.42 9.65
C ILE A 131 -21.16 8.19 9.68
N ILE A 132 -19.89 8.38 9.35
CA ILE A 132 -18.83 7.36 9.45
C ILE A 132 -17.65 7.92 10.24
N TYR A 133 -16.81 7.03 10.78
CA TYR A 133 -15.72 7.40 11.67
C TYR A 133 -14.37 6.94 11.16
N ARG A 134 -13.33 7.72 11.48
CA ARG A 134 -11.94 7.35 11.22
C ARG A 134 -11.04 7.80 12.36
N GLY A 135 -10.32 6.86 12.96
CA GLY A 135 -9.36 7.11 14.05
C GLY A 135 -7.94 7.26 13.54
N VAL A 136 -7.18 8.22 14.08
CA VAL A 136 -5.77 8.46 13.74
C VAL A 136 -4.97 8.69 15.02
N LYS A 137 -3.78 8.09 15.13
CA LYS A 137 -2.88 8.23 16.29
C LYS A 137 -1.96 9.46 16.22
N LEU A 138 -2.51 10.60 15.84
CA LEU A 138 -1.84 11.91 15.75
C LEU A 138 -2.80 13.02 16.15
N ASP A 139 -2.29 14.20 16.53
CA ASP A 139 -3.10 15.42 16.65
C ASP A 139 -3.08 16.16 15.32
N LEU A 140 -4.25 16.33 14.71
CA LEU A 140 -4.38 16.95 13.39
C LEU A 140 -5.08 18.31 13.43
N ARG A 141 -5.45 18.84 14.60
CA ARG A 141 -6.23 20.09 14.72
C ARG A 141 -5.57 21.31 14.06
N GLU A 142 -4.24 21.30 13.93
CA GLU A 142 -3.52 22.36 13.23
C GLU A 142 -3.81 22.41 11.73
N HIS A 143 -4.09 21.26 11.11
CA HIS A 143 -4.33 21.13 9.67
C HIS A 143 -5.80 21.30 9.28
N TYR A 144 -6.72 21.18 10.23
CA TYR A 144 -8.16 21.15 9.99
C TYR A 144 -8.84 22.35 10.68
N LYS A 145 -8.75 23.52 10.04
CA LYS A 145 -9.39 24.74 10.53
C LYS A 145 -10.85 24.81 10.09
N LYS A 146 -11.75 25.20 11.02
CA LYS A 146 -13.18 25.35 10.74
C LYS A 146 -13.43 26.23 9.51
N GLY A 147 -14.33 25.78 8.63
CA GLY A 147 -14.68 26.40 7.36
C GLY A 147 -13.70 26.12 6.22
N ALA A 148 -12.56 25.47 6.47
CA ALA A 148 -11.62 25.12 5.42
C ALA A 148 -12.19 24.01 4.51
N ARG A 149 -11.83 24.07 3.23
CA ARG A 149 -12.05 23.01 2.24
C ARG A 149 -10.78 22.19 2.08
N ILE A 150 -10.88 20.89 2.30
CA ILE A 150 -9.77 19.94 2.20
C ILE A 150 -10.10 18.82 1.22
N VAL A 151 -9.08 18.15 0.71
CA VAL A 151 -9.24 16.99 -0.17
C VAL A 151 -8.40 15.84 0.38
N TRP A 152 -9.00 14.66 0.51
CA TRP A 152 -8.26 13.43 0.80
C TRP A 152 -7.97 12.72 -0.52
N TRP A 153 -6.69 12.66 -0.89
CA TRP A 153 -6.22 12.13 -2.16
C TRP A 153 -6.00 10.62 -2.14
N GLY A 154 -5.71 10.03 -0.98
CA GLY A 154 -5.72 8.58 -0.81
C GLY A 154 -7.14 8.03 -0.69
N PHE A 155 -7.29 6.72 -0.87
CA PHE A 155 -8.46 6.01 -0.37
C PHE A 155 -8.46 6.09 1.16
N SER A 156 -9.64 6.32 1.76
CA SER A 156 -9.73 6.46 3.22
C SER A 156 -10.68 5.41 3.79
N SER A 157 -10.11 4.44 4.50
CA SER A 157 -10.88 3.46 5.29
C SER A 157 -11.54 4.16 6.47
N CYS A 158 -12.83 3.92 6.66
CA CYS A 158 -13.65 4.40 7.76
C CYS A 158 -14.47 3.22 8.31
N THR A 159 -15.08 3.39 9.47
CA THR A 159 -15.97 2.39 10.07
C THR A 159 -17.26 3.05 10.55
N THR A 160 -18.34 2.28 10.55
CA THR A 160 -19.61 2.63 11.20
C THR A 160 -19.69 2.10 12.64
N ALA A 161 -18.88 1.10 12.96
CA ALA A 161 -18.83 0.46 14.26
C ALA A 161 -17.92 1.27 15.21
N VAL A 162 -18.54 2.06 16.10
CA VAL A 162 -17.81 2.91 17.06
C VAL A 162 -17.00 2.04 18.03
N GLU A 163 -17.45 0.81 18.27
CA GLU A 163 -16.85 -0.17 19.17
C GLU A 163 -15.46 -0.59 18.68
N VAL A 164 -15.26 -0.67 17.36
CA VAL A 164 -13.97 -0.98 16.73
C VAL A 164 -12.93 0.09 17.08
N LEU A 165 -13.34 1.33 17.35
CA LEU A 165 -12.41 2.39 17.77
C LEU A 165 -11.87 2.19 19.19
N GLU A 166 -12.44 1.31 20.00
CA GLU A 166 -11.88 1.01 21.32
C GLU A 166 -10.59 0.18 21.25
N GLU A 167 -10.39 -0.56 20.16
CA GLU A 167 -9.21 -1.40 19.98
C GLU A 167 -7.96 -0.52 19.86
N GLU A 168 -6.91 -0.90 20.60
CA GLU A 168 -5.67 -0.13 20.65
C GLU A 168 -5.04 -0.04 19.27
N GLU A 169 -5.26 -1.01 18.40
CA GLU A 169 -4.86 -1.04 17.01
C GLU A 169 -5.44 0.16 16.24
N PHE A 170 -6.75 0.36 16.26
CA PHE A 170 -7.40 1.36 15.42
C PHE A 170 -7.28 2.79 15.98
N PHE A 171 -7.71 2.99 17.22
CA PHE A 171 -7.74 4.31 17.83
C PHE A 171 -7.32 4.25 19.31
N GLY A 172 -7.84 3.28 20.05
CA GLY A 172 -7.44 2.99 21.41
C GLY A 172 -7.86 4.06 22.41
N LYS A 173 -7.46 3.85 23.66
CA LYS A 173 -7.84 4.73 24.78
C LYS A 173 -6.72 5.67 25.18
N ASN A 174 -5.53 5.50 24.60
CA ASN A 174 -4.29 6.12 25.05
C ASN A 174 -3.56 6.86 23.91
N GLY A 175 -2.55 7.64 24.28
CA GLY A 175 -1.73 8.40 23.32
C GLY A 175 -2.44 9.60 22.67
N THR A 176 -1.67 10.32 21.86
CA THR A 176 -2.19 11.45 21.06
C THR A 176 -2.99 10.92 19.89
N ARG A 177 -4.24 11.36 19.75
CA ARG A 177 -5.16 10.82 18.74
C ARG A 177 -6.24 11.81 18.30
N THR A 178 -6.72 11.62 17.08
CA THR A 178 -7.77 12.39 16.42
C THR A 178 -8.85 11.44 15.92
N LEU A 179 -10.10 11.70 16.31
CA LEU A 179 -11.27 11.05 15.72
C LEU A 179 -11.91 11.97 14.70
N PHE A 180 -12.07 11.48 13.47
CA PHE A 180 -12.91 12.12 12.47
C PHE A 180 -14.33 11.56 12.58
N ALA A 181 -15.30 12.46 12.71
CA ALA A 181 -16.71 12.17 12.50
C ALA A 181 -17.13 12.82 11.17
N ILE A 182 -17.52 12.01 10.20
CA ILE A 182 -17.64 12.43 8.80
C ILE A 182 -19.08 12.26 8.36
N GLU A 183 -19.75 13.37 8.02
CA GLU A 183 -21.01 13.34 7.27
C GLU A 183 -20.68 13.01 5.82
N CYS A 184 -21.08 11.82 5.36
CA CYS A 184 -20.69 11.25 4.08
C CYS A 184 -21.92 10.82 3.26
N ASP A 185 -21.83 11.01 1.94
CA ASP A 185 -22.85 10.62 0.96
C ASP A 185 -22.35 9.52 -0.01
N THR A 186 -21.03 9.42 -0.24
CA THR A 186 -20.49 8.58 -1.32
C THR A 186 -19.66 7.37 -0.88
N GLY A 187 -19.48 7.17 0.42
CA GLY A 187 -18.71 6.04 0.97
C GLY A 187 -19.24 4.69 0.53
N LYS A 188 -18.33 3.74 0.29
CA LYS A 188 -18.66 2.40 -0.22
C LYS A 188 -18.51 1.37 0.87
N ASP A 189 -19.58 0.65 1.21
CA ASP A 189 -19.49 -0.53 2.05
C ASP A 189 -18.78 -1.63 1.25
N ILE A 190 -17.58 -2.01 1.70
CA ILE A 190 -16.76 -3.04 1.07
C ILE A 190 -16.72 -4.34 1.88
N ARG A 191 -17.50 -4.46 2.95
CA ARG A 191 -17.50 -5.60 3.88
C ARG A 191 -17.59 -6.96 3.19
N GLN A 192 -18.47 -7.08 2.20
CA GLN A 192 -18.70 -8.34 1.48
C GLN A 192 -17.56 -8.75 0.54
N HIS A 193 -16.60 -7.86 0.31
CA HIS A 193 -15.49 -8.06 -0.63
C HIS A 193 -14.12 -7.82 0.02
N SER A 194 -14.10 -7.39 1.29
CA SER A 194 -12.90 -7.16 2.07
C SER A 194 -12.27 -8.48 2.51
N PHE A 195 -10.96 -8.49 2.64
CA PHE A 195 -10.21 -9.58 3.26
C PHE A 195 -10.52 -9.70 4.77
N TYR A 196 -11.06 -8.64 5.39
CA TYR A 196 -11.46 -8.58 6.79
C TYR A 196 -12.91 -8.09 6.95
N PRO A 197 -13.92 -8.95 6.72
CA PRO A 197 -15.33 -8.54 6.77
C PRO A 197 -15.80 -7.99 8.13
N ASN A 198 -15.15 -8.36 9.23
CA ASN A 198 -15.58 -7.97 10.57
C ASN A 198 -15.31 -6.51 10.93
N GLU A 199 -14.52 -5.78 10.13
CA GLU A 199 -14.15 -4.39 10.42
C GLU A 199 -15.21 -3.37 9.96
N GLU A 200 -16.30 -3.83 9.34
CA GLU A 200 -17.39 -3.00 8.78
C GLU A 200 -16.88 -1.78 7.99
N GLU A 201 -15.91 -2.05 7.11
CA GLU A 201 -15.18 -1.00 6.43
C GLU A 201 -16.04 -0.26 5.39
N ILE A 202 -16.14 1.05 5.59
CA ILE A 202 -16.63 1.99 4.59
C ILE A 202 -15.43 2.69 3.95
N LEU A 203 -15.28 2.54 2.64
CA LEU A 203 -14.17 3.12 1.89
C LEU A 203 -14.60 4.42 1.19
N LEU A 204 -13.87 5.50 1.46
CA LEU A 204 -13.98 6.75 0.71
C LEU A 204 -13.01 6.74 -0.48
N LEU A 205 -13.48 7.26 -1.61
CA LEU A 205 -12.71 7.30 -2.86
C LEU A 205 -11.61 8.39 -2.79
N PRO A 206 -10.51 8.23 -3.56
CA PRO A 206 -9.50 9.26 -3.68
C PRO A 206 -10.09 10.54 -4.28
N GLY A 207 -9.60 11.68 -3.80
CA GLY A 207 -10.08 12.99 -4.22
C GLY A 207 -11.42 13.39 -3.60
N THR A 208 -11.86 12.76 -2.51
CA THR A 208 -13.07 13.21 -1.79
C THR A 208 -12.80 14.56 -1.12
N GLU A 209 -13.68 15.54 -1.36
CA GLU A 209 -13.57 16.90 -0.81
C GLU A 209 -14.45 17.05 0.42
N PHE A 210 -13.95 17.74 1.45
CA PHE A 210 -14.68 17.98 2.69
C PHE A 210 -14.64 19.45 3.11
N GLU A 211 -15.68 19.88 3.81
CA GLU A 211 -15.67 21.04 4.69
C GLU A 211 -15.33 20.63 6.12
N VAL A 212 -14.43 21.36 6.76
CA VAL A 212 -14.19 21.22 8.20
C VAL A 212 -15.28 21.96 8.97
N ILE A 213 -16.20 21.22 9.58
CA ILE A 213 -17.32 21.78 10.34
C ILE A 213 -16.87 22.25 11.73
N SER A 214 -16.05 21.45 12.40
CA SER A 214 -15.52 21.77 13.72
C SER A 214 -14.22 21.00 14.00
N SER A 215 -13.44 21.52 14.94
CA SER A 215 -12.23 20.89 15.46
C SER A 215 -12.11 21.28 16.92
N ALA A 216 -11.94 20.30 17.81
CA ALA A 216 -11.95 20.55 19.25
C ALA A 216 -11.01 19.60 20.01
N ASP A 217 -10.44 20.10 21.12
CA ASP A 217 -9.75 19.30 22.13
C ASP A 217 -10.78 18.62 23.03
N MET A 218 -10.72 17.30 23.13
CA MET A 218 -11.61 16.52 24.00
C MET A 218 -10.92 16.15 25.33
N GLY A 219 -9.71 16.67 25.59
CA GLY A 219 -8.89 16.31 26.74
C GLY A 219 -8.14 15.00 26.52
N ASN A 220 -7.24 14.64 27.45
CA ASN A 220 -6.50 13.36 27.42
C ASN A 220 -5.74 13.07 26.11
N ARG A 221 -5.22 14.12 25.46
CA ARG A 221 -4.56 14.06 24.14
C ARG A 221 -5.45 13.47 23.03
N PHE A 222 -6.76 13.54 23.23
CA PHE A 222 -7.77 13.17 22.25
C PHE A 222 -8.39 14.44 21.67
N SER A 223 -8.44 14.52 20.33
CA SER A 223 -9.16 15.55 19.60
C SER A 223 -10.23 14.98 18.70
N MET A 224 -11.28 15.75 18.45
CA MET A 224 -12.34 15.38 17.50
C MET A 224 -12.43 16.43 16.39
N ILE A 225 -12.56 15.97 15.16
CA ILE A 225 -12.74 16.79 13.97
C ILE A 225 -14.01 16.33 13.26
N GLN A 226 -14.91 17.27 12.97
CA GLN A 226 -16.11 17.00 12.20
C GLN A 226 -15.91 17.45 10.76
N LEU A 227 -16.17 16.54 9.83
CA LEU A 227 -16.10 16.80 8.40
C LEU A 227 -17.48 16.62 7.78
N LYS A 228 -17.74 17.39 6.73
CA LYS A 228 -18.87 17.17 5.85
C LYS A 228 -18.38 17.02 4.43
N GLU A 229 -18.71 15.91 3.79
CA GLU A 229 -18.43 15.70 2.38
C GLU A 229 -19.12 16.79 1.54
N VAL A 230 -18.40 17.33 0.56
CA VAL A 230 -18.91 18.34 -0.35
C VAL A 230 -18.66 17.94 -1.79
N VAL A 231 -19.66 18.16 -2.63
CA VAL A 231 -19.53 17.93 -4.07
C VAL A 231 -18.60 19.01 -4.65
N PRO A 232 -17.46 18.64 -5.24
CA PRO A 232 -16.54 19.62 -5.79
C PRO A 232 -17.11 20.23 -7.08
N LYS A 233 -16.74 21.47 -7.38
CA LYS A 233 -17.13 22.14 -8.63
C LYS A 233 -16.65 21.37 -9.87
N PHE A 234 -15.48 20.74 -9.77
CA PHE A 234 -14.90 19.90 -10.81
C PHE A 234 -14.46 18.56 -10.20
N PRO A 235 -14.69 17.41 -10.87
CA PRO A 235 -14.28 16.12 -10.34
C PRO A 235 -12.76 15.99 -10.20
N HIS A 236 -12.31 15.64 -8.99
CA HIS A 236 -10.90 15.42 -8.65
C HIS A 236 -10.33 14.11 -9.23
N ILE A 237 -11.20 13.15 -9.59
CA ILE A 237 -10.84 11.90 -10.27
C ILE A 237 -11.74 11.69 -11.49
N ALA A 238 -11.30 10.91 -12.47
CA ALA A 238 -12.06 10.66 -13.69
C ALA A 238 -13.20 9.66 -13.43
N SER A 239 -14.32 9.82 -14.12
CA SER A 239 -15.37 8.81 -14.06
C SER A 239 -14.93 7.55 -14.80
N VAL A 240 -15.16 6.39 -14.19
CA VAL A 240 -14.96 5.08 -14.83
C VAL A 240 -16.20 4.60 -15.59
N ALA A 241 -17.30 5.37 -15.58
CA ALA A 241 -18.55 5.01 -16.23
C ALA A 241 -18.29 4.60 -17.68
N SER A 242 -18.72 3.37 -17.99
CA SER A 242 -18.49 2.70 -19.25
C SER A 242 -18.87 3.61 -20.42
N SER A 243 -17.93 3.85 -21.32
CA SER A 243 -18.21 4.25 -22.69
C SER A 243 -19.00 3.12 -23.37
N ILE A 244 -20.30 3.03 -23.08
CA ILE A 244 -21.26 2.35 -23.94
C ILE A 244 -21.54 3.36 -25.05
N SER A 245 -20.69 3.38 -26.07
CA SER A 245 -21.09 3.93 -27.36
C SER A 245 -21.49 2.79 -28.26
N SER A 246 -22.79 2.72 -28.49
CA SER A 246 -23.45 2.05 -29.59
C SER A 246 -22.76 2.31 -30.94
N THR A 247 -22.55 1.24 -31.70
CA THR A 247 -22.51 1.21 -33.18
C THR A 247 -22.93 -0.22 -33.55
N THR A 248 -24.22 -0.52 -33.60
CA THR A 248 -25.08 -0.38 -34.81
C THR A 248 -24.35 -0.73 -36.11
N THR A 249 -24.49 -2.00 -36.49
CA THR A 249 -24.63 -2.53 -37.86
C THR A 249 -24.24 -1.64 -39.04
N GLY A 250 -23.21 -2.07 -39.76
CA GLY A 250 -22.94 -1.66 -41.14
C GLY A 250 -22.16 -2.77 -41.85
N ALA A 251 -22.89 -3.64 -42.55
CA ALA A 251 -22.32 -4.68 -43.41
C ALA A 251 -21.68 -4.04 -44.66
N ALA A 252 -20.43 -4.39 -44.96
CA ALA A 252 -19.90 -4.31 -46.32
C ALA A 252 -18.69 -5.24 -46.52
N ALA A 253 -18.96 -6.31 -47.27
CA ALA A 253 -18.15 -6.92 -48.32
C ALA A 253 -16.63 -7.09 -48.15
N VAL A 254 -16.29 -8.38 -48.01
CA VAL A 254 -15.10 -9.10 -48.47
C VAL A 254 -14.48 -8.56 -49.78
N THR A 255 -13.16 -8.36 -49.77
CA THR A 255 -12.29 -8.67 -50.92
C THR A 255 -10.99 -9.29 -50.42
N THR A 256 -10.84 -10.58 -50.67
CA THR A 256 -9.61 -11.36 -50.52
C THR A 256 -8.75 -11.22 -51.77
N LYS A 257 -7.42 -11.25 -51.62
CA LYS A 257 -6.48 -12.10 -52.39
C LYS A 257 -5.03 -11.95 -51.87
N PRO A 258 -4.13 -12.92 -52.15
CA PRO A 258 -3.24 -13.51 -51.16
C PRO A 258 -1.78 -13.06 -51.33
N VAL A 259 -0.97 -13.19 -50.27
CA VAL A 259 0.50 -13.11 -50.38
C VAL A 259 1.14 -14.31 -49.70
N ALA A 260 2.10 -14.87 -50.44
CA ALA A 260 2.79 -16.11 -50.24
C ALA A 260 3.73 -16.14 -49.03
N ALA A 261 3.97 -17.37 -48.57
CA ALA A 261 5.02 -17.74 -47.64
C ALA A 261 6.43 -17.47 -48.21
N ALA A 262 7.33 -16.92 -47.39
CA ALA A 262 8.76 -17.08 -47.57
C ALA A 262 9.54 -16.83 -46.26
N ALA A 263 10.24 -17.88 -45.83
CA ALA A 263 11.58 -17.92 -45.25
C ALA A 263 11.89 -17.15 -43.96
N ALA A 264 12.15 -17.94 -42.91
CA ALA A 264 12.85 -17.57 -41.71
C ALA A 264 14.31 -17.17 -41.98
N THR A 265 14.78 -16.13 -41.27
CA THR A 265 16.20 -15.84 -41.06
C THR A 265 16.43 -15.53 -39.58
N GLU A 266 17.33 -16.29 -38.96
CA GLU A 266 17.76 -16.17 -37.55
C GLU A 266 18.41 -14.82 -37.22
N PRO A 267 18.29 -14.29 -35.99
CA PRO A 267 19.06 -13.15 -35.55
C PRO A 267 20.41 -13.57 -34.91
N LYS A 268 21.47 -12.85 -35.29
CA LYS A 268 22.85 -12.95 -34.74
C LYS A 268 22.92 -12.53 -33.25
N PRO A 269 23.92 -13.01 -32.48
CA PRO A 269 23.97 -12.88 -31.03
C PRO A 269 24.48 -11.51 -30.55
N SER A 270 23.78 -10.94 -29.57
CA SER A 270 24.16 -9.73 -28.83
C SER A 270 25.24 -10.01 -27.78
N PRO A 271 26.08 -9.01 -27.42
CA PRO A 271 27.24 -9.20 -26.55
C PRO A 271 26.81 -9.45 -25.09
N LYS A 272 27.41 -10.47 -24.46
CA LYS A 272 27.17 -10.85 -23.07
C LYS A 272 27.54 -9.70 -22.11
N LEU A 273 26.55 -9.04 -21.53
CA LEU A 273 26.74 -8.24 -20.31
C LEU A 273 27.14 -9.18 -19.17
N LYS A 274 28.17 -8.80 -18.40
CA LYS A 274 28.54 -9.49 -17.16
C LYS A 274 27.31 -9.50 -16.22
N PRO A 275 27.00 -10.64 -15.58
CA PRO A 275 25.84 -10.71 -14.70
C PRO A 275 25.98 -9.68 -13.57
N PRO A 276 24.86 -9.05 -13.13
CA PRO A 276 24.87 -8.20 -11.95
C PRO A 276 25.37 -9.04 -10.77
N VAL A 277 26.31 -8.49 -10.00
CA VAL A 277 26.84 -9.12 -8.80
C VAL A 277 25.67 -9.35 -7.86
N GLN A 278 25.21 -10.60 -7.76
CA GLN A 278 24.11 -10.96 -6.88
C GLN A 278 24.53 -10.66 -5.44
N PRO A 279 23.61 -10.14 -4.60
CA PRO A 279 23.92 -9.84 -3.23
C PRO A 279 24.27 -11.14 -2.49
N VAL A 280 25.46 -11.17 -1.89
CA VAL A 280 25.93 -12.33 -1.12
C VAL A 280 25.37 -12.18 0.29
N LYS A 281 24.33 -12.94 0.58
CA LYS A 281 23.68 -12.97 1.90
C LYS A 281 24.37 -14.01 2.78
N VAL A 282 24.77 -13.61 3.98
CA VAL A 282 25.36 -14.50 4.97
C VAL A 282 24.60 -14.35 6.27
N SER A 283 24.05 -15.44 6.78
CA SER A 283 23.30 -15.46 8.04
C SER A 283 23.99 -16.34 9.08
N TYR A 284 24.19 -15.75 10.26
CA TYR A 284 24.60 -16.40 11.50
C TYR A 284 23.49 -16.31 12.55
N GLN A 285 22.23 -16.21 12.11
CA GLN A 285 21.09 -16.11 13.01
C GLN A 285 21.01 -17.31 13.96
N SER A 286 20.78 -17.05 15.24
CA SER A 286 20.56 -18.10 16.27
C SER A 286 21.71 -19.10 16.43
N GLN A 287 22.95 -18.69 16.15
CA GLN A 287 24.14 -19.56 16.25
C GLN A 287 24.90 -19.43 17.57
N ASN A 288 24.31 -18.79 18.58
CA ASN A 288 24.93 -18.57 19.89
C ASN A 288 26.25 -17.79 19.80
N ILE A 289 26.36 -16.88 18.82
CA ILE A 289 27.51 -16.01 18.59
C ILE A 289 27.72 -15.07 19.76
N THR A 290 28.97 -14.91 20.19
CA THR A 290 29.39 -14.01 21.28
C THR A 290 30.33 -12.92 20.78
N ASP A 291 30.70 -11.97 21.63
CA ASP A 291 31.63 -10.89 21.28
C ASP A 291 32.99 -11.40 20.78
N ALA A 292 33.43 -12.57 21.25
CA ALA A 292 34.67 -13.22 20.84
C ALA A 292 34.66 -13.71 19.38
N ASP A 293 33.47 -13.95 18.81
CA ASP A 293 33.31 -14.49 17.46
C ASP A 293 33.32 -13.40 16.38
N ILE A 294 33.09 -12.14 16.75
CA ILE A 294 32.87 -11.02 15.83
C ILE A 294 34.04 -10.84 14.86
N GLN A 295 35.28 -10.90 15.35
CA GLN A 295 36.46 -10.73 14.48
C GLN A 295 36.57 -11.83 13.42
N ARG A 296 36.25 -13.08 13.79
CA ARG A 296 36.26 -14.21 12.86
C ARG A 296 35.16 -14.05 11.82
N ILE A 297 33.94 -13.69 12.23
CA ILE A 297 32.79 -13.48 11.34
C ILE A 297 33.07 -12.37 10.33
N ILE A 298 33.70 -11.27 10.75
CA ILE A 298 34.07 -10.20 9.82
C ILE A 298 35.08 -10.69 8.78
N LYS A 299 36.10 -11.45 9.22
CA LYS A 299 37.09 -12.02 8.30
C LYS A 299 36.45 -13.00 7.31
N GLU A 300 35.58 -13.88 7.77
CA GLU A 300 34.95 -14.92 6.93
C GLU A 300 33.85 -14.34 6.05
N ALA A 301 32.88 -13.64 6.62
CA ALA A 301 31.70 -13.15 5.89
C ALA A 301 32.01 -11.90 5.07
N ILE A 302 32.66 -10.89 5.66
CA ILE A 302 32.85 -9.60 5.01
C ILE A 302 34.09 -9.63 4.11
N VAL A 303 35.23 -10.13 4.61
CA VAL A 303 36.49 -10.07 3.85
C VAL A 303 36.60 -11.21 2.83
N GLN A 304 36.37 -12.47 3.23
CA GLN A 304 36.53 -13.61 2.33
C GLN A 304 35.31 -13.82 1.42
N GLN A 305 34.10 -13.81 1.98
CA GLN A 305 32.86 -14.05 1.22
C GLN A 305 32.29 -12.80 0.54
N GLN A 306 32.85 -11.62 0.81
CA GLN A 306 32.36 -10.34 0.25
C GLN A 306 30.84 -10.13 0.44
N CYS A 307 30.34 -10.52 1.61
CA CYS A 307 28.94 -10.38 2.01
C CYS A 307 28.41 -8.94 1.87
N THR A 308 27.19 -8.81 1.35
CA THR A 308 26.48 -7.52 1.22
C THR A 308 25.28 -7.41 2.17
N GLU A 309 24.81 -8.54 2.71
CA GLU A 309 23.76 -8.61 3.73
C GLU A 309 24.18 -9.60 4.83
N LEU A 310 24.44 -9.08 6.05
CA LEU A 310 24.90 -9.89 7.19
C LEU A 310 23.80 -9.93 8.26
N ASP A 311 23.34 -11.13 8.61
CA ASP A 311 22.39 -11.34 9.69
C ASP A 311 23.07 -11.98 10.90
N LEU A 312 23.14 -11.26 12.00
CA LEU A 312 23.67 -11.68 13.30
C LEU A 312 22.56 -11.68 14.38
N SER A 313 21.29 -11.66 13.99
CA SER A 313 20.17 -11.61 14.92
C SER A 313 20.06 -12.87 15.79
N TRP A 314 19.42 -12.75 16.95
CA TRP A 314 19.19 -13.86 17.88
C TRP A 314 20.48 -14.51 18.43
N ASN A 315 21.49 -13.70 18.70
CA ASN A 315 22.76 -14.15 19.28
C ASN A 315 22.99 -13.53 20.67
N LYS A 316 24.19 -13.70 21.22
CA LYS A 316 24.60 -13.19 22.54
C LYS A 316 25.64 -12.08 22.41
N ILE A 317 25.52 -11.26 21.36
CA ILE A 317 26.41 -10.11 21.13
C ILE A 317 26.02 -9.01 22.13
N THR A 318 27.00 -8.49 22.85
CA THR A 318 26.80 -7.38 23.79
C THR A 318 27.17 -6.05 23.14
N HIS A 319 27.04 -4.97 23.90
CA HIS A 319 27.51 -3.65 23.48
C HIS A 319 29.01 -3.64 23.11
N GLU A 320 29.84 -4.46 23.78
CA GLU A 320 31.26 -4.57 23.45
C GLU A 320 31.47 -5.20 22.05
N GLY A 321 30.79 -6.30 21.75
CA GLY A 321 30.84 -6.93 20.43
C GLY A 321 30.28 -6.04 19.32
N ALA A 322 29.20 -5.30 19.57
CA ALA A 322 28.67 -4.32 18.64
C ALA A 322 29.65 -3.17 18.36
N THR A 323 30.40 -2.73 19.38
CA THR A 323 31.45 -1.71 19.25
C THR A 323 32.61 -2.19 18.40
N ILE A 324 33.05 -3.44 18.59
CA ILE A 324 34.09 -4.09 17.77
C ILE A 324 33.62 -4.18 16.32
N LEU A 325 32.38 -4.64 16.09
CA LEU A 325 31.78 -4.75 14.75
C LEU A 325 31.75 -3.39 14.03
N ALA A 326 31.31 -2.32 14.71
CA ALA A 326 31.26 -0.98 14.14
C ALA A 326 32.64 -0.42 13.78
N LYS A 327 33.65 -0.65 14.63
CA LYS A 327 35.03 -0.20 14.39
C LYS A 327 35.65 -0.88 13.18
N GLU A 328 35.47 -2.20 13.07
CA GLU A 328 36.03 -3.00 11.98
C GLU A 328 35.33 -2.72 10.64
N LEU A 329 34.00 -2.54 10.64
CA LEU A 329 33.26 -2.14 9.44
C LEU A 329 33.66 -0.75 8.92
N ARG A 330 34.03 0.18 9.81
CA ARG A 330 34.50 1.53 9.42
C ARG A 330 35.82 1.50 8.67
N ASN A 331 36.68 0.52 8.95
CA ASN A 331 37.99 0.37 8.31
C ASN A 331 37.93 -0.43 7.00
N ASN A 332 36.81 -1.11 6.71
CA ASN A 332 36.69 -1.95 5.54
C ASN A 332 36.32 -1.12 4.29
N THR A 333 37.33 -0.84 3.46
CA THR A 333 37.21 -0.01 2.25
C THR A 333 36.74 -0.78 1.01
N VAL A 334 36.45 -2.09 1.11
CA VAL A 334 36.39 -2.99 -0.06
C VAL A 334 34.97 -3.16 -0.64
N ARG A 335 33.88 -2.97 0.13
CA ARG A 335 32.48 -2.87 -0.39
C ARG A 335 31.49 -2.48 0.71
N LYS A 336 30.34 -1.89 0.34
CA LYS A 336 29.30 -1.39 1.26
C LYS A 336 28.33 -2.52 1.65
N LEU A 337 28.47 -3.03 2.87
CA LEU A 337 27.39 -3.76 3.56
C LEU A 337 26.18 -2.82 3.66
N TYR A 338 25.04 -3.15 3.02
CA TYR A 338 23.84 -2.30 3.04
C TYR A 338 22.73 -2.85 3.93
N TYR A 339 22.89 -4.07 4.44
CA TYR A 339 22.02 -4.67 5.44
C TYR A 339 22.87 -5.36 6.53
N LEU A 340 22.62 -4.99 7.78
CA LEU A 340 23.18 -5.61 8.98
C LEU A 340 22.06 -5.76 10.01
N SER A 341 21.74 -7.00 10.39
CA SER A 341 20.82 -7.26 11.50
C SER A 341 21.61 -7.69 12.73
N ILE A 342 21.40 -7.02 13.84
CA ILE A 342 21.91 -7.40 15.17
C ILE A 342 20.74 -7.51 16.18
N ASP A 343 19.51 -7.66 15.68
CA ASP A 343 18.31 -7.68 16.51
C ASP A 343 18.31 -8.88 17.47
N LYS A 344 17.62 -8.74 18.61
CA LYS A 344 17.48 -9.82 19.60
C LYS A 344 18.83 -10.34 20.13
N ASN A 345 19.81 -9.44 20.22
CA ASN A 345 21.08 -9.62 20.93
C ASN A 345 21.04 -8.95 22.32
N THR A 346 22.01 -9.25 23.19
CA THR A 346 22.13 -8.73 24.56
C THR A 346 22.73 -7.32 24.61
N LEU A 347 22.14 -6.37 23.87
CA LEU A 347 22.67 -5.00 23.72
C LEU A 347 22.30 -4.05 24.88
N ASN A 348 21.40 -4.47 25.79
CA ASN A 348 20.79 -3.61 26.81
C ASN A 348 21.38 -3.77 28.22
N THR A 349 22.61 -4.25 28.38
CA THR A 349 23.29 -4.28 29.68
C THR A 349 24.27 -3.10 29.79
N LEU A 350 23.76 -1.95 30.19
CA LEU A 350 24.49 -0.90 30.89
C LEU A 350 23.73 -0.53 32.17
#